data_AF-A0A0U3F679-F1
#
_entry.id   AF-A0A0U3F679-F1
#
_cell.length_a   1.000
_cell.length_b   1.000
_cell.length_c   1.000
_cell.angle_alpha   90.00
_cell.angle_beta   90.00
_cell.angle_gamma   90.00
#
_symmetry.space_group_name_H-M   'P 1'
#
loop_
_entity.id
_entity.type
_entity.pdbx_description
1 polymer ?
#
loop_
_entity_poly.entity_id
_entity_poly.type
_entity_poly.pdbx_seq_one_letter_code
_entity_poly.pdbx_strand_id
1 'polypeptide(L)'
;MEKTFQTNELTTPVIEAGNIELRVGESYDLLVGVTAVDSSGKDISRELEVENGIDVHKEGIYSVHYSIRDSSGCKVTKTVRAKVS
;
A
#
# COMPACT_ATOMS: atom_id res chain seq x y z
N MET A 1 -43.77 5.43 -6.33
CA MET A 1 -42.75 4.50 -6.86
C MET A 1 -41.41 5.18 -6.68
N GLU A 2 -40.74 4.93 -5.56
CA GLU A 2 -39.39 5.42 -5.34
C GLU A 2 -38.44 4.44 -6.02
N LYS A 3 -37.73 4.93 -7.03
CA LYS A 3 -36.70 4.15 -7.73
C LYS A 3 -35.54 3.95 -6.76
N THR A 4 -35.35 2.71 -6.33
CA THR A 4 -34.21 2.26 -5.53
C THR A 4 -32.93 2.46 -6.31
N PHE A 5 -32.00 3.25 -5.78
CA PHE A 5 -30.61 3.26 -6.24
C PHE A 5 -29.97 1.96 -5.75
N GLN A 6 -29.74 1.01 -6.65
CA GLN A 6 -28.79 -0.08 -6.36
C GLN A 6 -27.39 0.50 -6.52
N THR A 7 -26.76 0.90 -5.42
CA THR A 7 -25.31 1.14 -5.41
C THR A 7 -24.63 -0.21 -5.60
N ASN A 8 -24.18 -0.47 -6.82
CA ASN A 8 -23.27 -1.56 -7.10
C ASN A 8 -21.93 -1.19 -6.46
N GLU A 9 -21.76 -1.52 -5.17
CA GLU A 9 -20.55 -1.18 -4.44
C GLU A 9 -19.39 -1.98 -5.01
N LEU A 10 -18.59 -1.34 -5.87
CA LEU A 10 -17.24 -1.79 -6.19
C LEU A 10 -16.45 -1.68 -4.89
N THR A 11 -16.37 -2.79 -4.19
CA THR A 11 -15.68 -2.85 -2.91
C THR A 11 -14.18 -2.97 -3.20
N THR A 12 -13.47 -1.85 -3.06
CA THR A 12 -12.04 -1.76 -3.36
C THR A 12 -11.20 -2.33 -2.20
N PRO A 13 -10.07 -2.98 -2.48
CA PRO A 13 -9.15 -3.43 -1.43
C PRO A 13 -8.61 -2.23 -0.63
N VAL A 14 -8.21 -2.48 0.62
CA VAL A 14 -7.64 -1.46 1.51
C VAL A 14 -6.18 -1.82 1.80
N ILE A 15 -5.29 -0.82 1.72
CA ILE A 15 -3.88 -0.94 2.10
C ILE A 15 -3.64 -0.07 3.34
N GLU A 16 -3.16 -0.69 4.41
CA GLU A 16 -2.65 0.00 5.59
C GLU A 16 -1.12 -0.02 5.58
N ALA A 17 -0.52 1.16 5.58
CA ALA A 17 0.93 1.34 5.56
C ALA A 17 1.31 2.64 6.29
N GLY A 18 2.36 2.56 7.11
CA GLY A 18 2.95 3.68 7.82
C GLY A 18 4.10 4.35 7.06
N ASN A 19 4.52 5.52 7.54
CA ASN A 19 5.81 6.09 7.12
C ASN A 19 6.95 5.24 7.70
N ILE A 20 8.08 5.25 7.01
CA ILE A 20 9.24 4.42 7.33
C ILE A 20 10.38 5.34 7.78
N GLU A 21 11.11 4.92 8.80
CA GLU A 21 12.37 5.56 9.22
C GLU A 21 13.49 4.53 9.08
N LEU A 22 14.56 4.91 8.38
CA LEU A 22 15.73 4.08 8.12
C LEU A 22 16.98 4.83 8.55
N ARG A 23 17.97 4.08 9.05
CA ARG A 23 19.32 4.60 9.25
C ARG A 23 20.15 4.50 7.97
N VAL A 24 21.10 5.41 7.81
CA VAL A 24 22.05 5.34 6.69
C VAL A 24 22.76 3.99 6.67
N GLY A 25 22.65 3.28 5.55
CA GLY A 25 23.24 1.95 5.31
C GLY A 25 22.51 0.78 5.99
N GLU A 26 21.35 1.01 6.60
CA GLU A 26 20.55 -0.05 7.23
C GLU A 26 19.86 -0.94 6.18
N SER A 27 19.82 -2.24 6.46
CA SER A 27 19.00 -3.20 5.71
C SER A 27 17.53 -3.03 6.07
N TYR A 28 16.65 -3.03 5.07
CA TYR A 28 15.22 -2.78 5.27
C TYR A 28 14.34 -3.76 4.52
N ASP A 29 13.13 -3.98 5.05
CA ASP A 29 12.03 -4.67 4.39
C ASP A 29 10.80 -3.75 4.40
N LEU A 30 10.34 -3.37 3.21
CA LEU A 30 9.24 -2.43 3.02
C LEU A 30 7.87 -3.05 3.33
N LEU A 31 7.78 -4.37 3.48
CA LEU A 31 6.51 -5.03 3.81
C LEU A 31 6.27 -5.14 5.33
N VAL A 32 7.25 -4.76 6.17
CA VAL A 32 7.10 -4.79 7.62
C VAL A 32 6.02 -3.80 8.05
N GLY A 33 4.96 -4.32 8.68
CA GLY A 33 3.84 -3.52 9.17
C GLY A 33 2.91 -3.01 8.06
N VAL A 34 3.04 -3.52 6.83
CA VAL A 34 2.12 -3.23 5.73
C VAL A 34 1.12 -4.38 5.60
N THR A 35 -0.17 -4.05 5.58
CA THR A 35 -1.24 -5.03 5.39
C THR A 35 -2.17 -4.60 4.27
N ALA A 36 -2.74 -5.57 3.56
CA ALA A 36 -3.80 -5.34 2.60
C ALA A 36 -4.93 -6.36 2.79
N VAL A 37 -6.16 -5.88 2.77
CA VAL A 37 -7.36 -6.70 2.83
C VAL A 37 -8.23 -6.44 1.61
N ASP A 38 -8.78 -7.50 1.04
CA ASP A 38 -9.83 -7.36 0.03
C ASP A 38 -11.14 -6.90 0.68
N SER A 39 -12.13 -6.67 -0.16
CA SER A 39 -13.45 -6.25 0.27
C SER A 39 -14.24 -7.23 1.12
N SER A 40 -13.90 -8.51 1.05
CA SER A 40 -14.48 -9.55 1.89
C SER A 40 -13.76 -9.67 3.24
N GLY A 41 -12.68 -8.91 3.44
CA GLY A 41 -11.82 -8.96 4.62
C GLY A 41 -10.77 -10.06 4.56
N LYS A 42 -10.54 -10.68 3.40
CA LYS A 42 -9.45 -11.64 3.21
C LYS A 42 -8.12 -10.89 3.14
N ASP A 43 -7.13 -11.38 3.87
CA ASP A 43 -5.76 -10.90 3.77
C ASP A 43 -5.15 -11.24 2.40
N ILE A 44 -4.76 -10.18 1.68
CA ILE A 44 -4.11 -10.23 0.37
C ILE A 44 -2.76 -9.50 0.40
N SER A 45 -2.19 -9.26 1.57
CA SER A 45 -0.91 -8.52 1.76
C SER A 45 0.24 -9.12 0.95
N ARG A 46 0.19 -10.42 0.66
CA ARG A 46 1.20 -11.14 -0.14
C ARG A 46 1.14 -10.82 -1.63
N GLU A 47 0.08 -10.15 -2.08
CA GLU A 47 -0.15 -9.74 -3.47
C GLU A 47 0.23 -8.27 -3.70
N LEU A 48 0.78 -7.59 -2.68
CA LEU A 48 1.25 -6.20 -2.80
C LEU A 48 2.43 -6.08 -3.76
N GLU A 49 2.29 -5.16 -4.71
CA GLU A 49 3.38 -4.64 -5.52
C GLU A 49 4.00 -3.43 -4.81
N VAL A 50 5.32 -3.39 -4.71
CA VAL A 50 6.05 -2.30 -4.05
C VAL A 50 6.99 -1.63 -5.04
N GLU A 51 6.79 -0.33 -5.26
CA GLU A 51 7.69 0.52 -6.05
C GLU A 51 8.34 1.56 -5.15
N ASN A 52 9.67 1.65 -5.20
CA ASN A 52 10.43 2.64 -4.44
C ASN A 52 11.73 2.99 -5.18
N GLY A 53 12.31 4.13 -4.80
CA GLY A 53 13.63 4.57 -5.27
C GLY A 53 14.53 4.96 -4.10
N ILE A 54 14.43 4.24 -2.98
CA ILE A 54 15.19 4.56 -1.77
C ILE A 54 16.67 4.27 -2.01
N ASP A 55 17.50 5.29 -1.77
CA ASP A 55 18.95 5.13 -1.63
C ASP A 55 19.29 5.24 -0.14
N VAL A 56 19.49 4.10 0.52
CA VAL A 56 19.78 4.07 1.97
C VAL A 56 21.16 4.59 2.33
N HIS A 57 22.04 4.85 1.36
CA HIS A 57 23.34 5.45 1.62
C HIS A 57 23.31 6.98 1.53
N LYS A 58 22.15 7.55 1.23
CA LYS A 58 21.94 8.98 1.10
C LYS A 58 20.80 9.43 1.99
N GLU A 59 21.08 10.38 2.87
CA GLU A 59 20.04 11.01 3.69
C GLU A 59 19.01 11.72 2.82
N GLY A 60 17.74 11.58 3.17
CA GLY A 60 16.66 12.15 2.38
C GLY A 60 15.28 11.63 2.74
N ILE A 61 14.28 12.19 2.06
CA ILE A 61 12.90 11.70 2.10
C ILE A 61 12.58 11.13 0.73
N TYR A 62 12.12 9.89 0.73
CA TYR A 62 11.79 9.11 -0.44
C TYR A 62 10.31 8.72 -0.40
N SER A 63 9.75 8.44 -1.58
CA SER A 63 8.38 7.92 -1.69
C SER A 63 8.41 6.41 -1.89
N VAL A 64 7.51 5.70 -1.23
CA VAL A 64 7.23 4.28 -1.45
C VAL A 64 5.77 4.16 -1.88
N HIS A 65 5.53 3.44 -2.97
CA HIS A 65 4.21 3.20 -3.52
C HIS A 65 3.87 1.72 -3.37
N TYR A 66 2.87 1.44 -2.55
CA TYR A 66 2.26 0.13 -2.44
C TYR A 66 1.05 0.08 -3.35
N SER A 67 0.92 -0.95 -4.17
CA SER A 67 -0.28 -1.13 -4.98
C SER A 67 -0.76 -2.56 -5.00
N ILE A 68 -2.07 -2.74 -5.14
CA ILE A 68 -2.69 -4.06 -5.22
C ILE A 68 -3.86 -4.01 -6.17
N ARG A 69 -4.07 -5.10 -6.90
CA ARG A 69 -5.24 -5.30 -7.75
C ARG A 69 -6.00 -6.52 -7.25
N ASP A 70 -7.26 -6.34 -6.89
CA ASP A 70 -8.10 -7.47 -6.49
C ASP A 70 -8.53 -8.32 -7.70
N SER A 71 -9.15 -9.48 -7.43
CA SER A 71 -9.69 -10.37 -8.46
C SER A 71 -10.82 -9.75 -9.30
N SER A 72 -11.46 -8.70 -8.80
CA SER A 72 -12.50 -7.94 -9.48
C SER A 72 -11.93 -6.89 -10.44
N GLY A 73 -10.61 -6.71 -10.45
CA GLY A 73 -9.89 -5.77 -11.29
C GLY A 73 -9.73 -4.37 -10.69
N CYS A 74 -10.18 -4.13 -9.45
CA CYS A 74 -10.00 -2.87 -8.74
C CYS A 74 -8.54 -2.71 -8.31
N LYS A 75 -7.88 -1.63 -8.74
CA LYS A 75 -6.51 -1.28 -8.32
C LYS A 75 -6.53 -0.16 -7.28
N VAL A 76 -5.82 -0.35 -6.18
CA VAL A 76 -5.58 0.67 -5.16
C VAL A 76 -4.09 0.89 -5.00
N THR A 77 -3.71 2.15 -4.78
CA THR A 77 -2.33 2.56 -4.51
C THR A 77 -2.29 3.39 -3.23
N LYS A 78 -1.33 3.10 -2.36
CA LYS A 78 -1.00 3.87 -1.16
C LYS A 78 0.44 4.36 -1.24
N THR A 79 0.63 5.66 -1.11
CA THR A 79 1.96 6.28 -1.04
C THR A 79 2.31 6.60 0.40
N VAL A 80 3.51 6.23 0.85
CA VAL A 80 4.08 6.62 2.15
C VAL A 80 5.45 7.27 1.97
N ARG A 81 5.93 7.93 3.02
CA ARG A 81 7.27 8.52 3.04
C ARG A 81 8.24 7.58 3.76
N ALA A 82 9.42 7.42 3.20
CA ALA A 82 10.57 6.84 3.87
C ALA A 82 11.61 7.93 4.14
N LYS A 83 12.02 8.09 5.40
CA LYS A 83 13.08 9.02 5.80
C LYS A 83 14.35 8.23 6.08
N VAL A 84 15.43 8.57 5.40
CA VAL A 84 16.78 8.06 5.67
C VAL A 84 17.56 9.15 6.42
N SER A 85 18.05 8.83 7.63
CA SER A 85 18.81 9.75 8.50
C SER A 85 19.77 9.04 9.45
#